data_AF-A0A519ZXJ6-F1
#
_entry.id   AF-A0A519ZXJ6-F1
#
_cell.length_a   1.000
_cell.length_b   1.000
_cell.length_c   1.000
_cell.angle_alpha   90.00
_cell.angle_beta   90.00
_cell.angle_gamma   90.00
#
_symmetry.space_group_name_H-M   'P 1'
#
loop_
_entity.id
_entity.type
_entity.pdbx_description
1 polymer ?
#
loop_
_entity_poly.entity_id
_entity_poly.type
_entity_poly.pdbx_seq_one_letter_code
_entity_poly.pdbx_strand_id
1 'polypeptide(L)'
;MAATPLKLGSYAGLAVALFGLASYRFYGGQGAQDPPSKEQVLVGSMAQGLSQAHYQPQRLDDNFSRRVYELALKRLDYRRKFLLQADVAQLAKYQLDIDDETKRGTREFLDLSTRLMAERTQQVQALVHELLAQPFTFDADETIQTDYEKTAFPASVAERREQWRKQLKYETLARVAELLDEQDKRHARAPLASLRH
;
A
#
# COMPACT_ATOMS: atom_id res chain seq x y z
N MET A 1 -26.69 81.70 -13.18
CA MET A 1 -26.55 80.25 -12.93
C MET A 1 -25.36 79.77 -13.75
N ALA A 2 -24.22 79.51 -13.12
CA ALA A 2 -22.98 79.13 -13.81
C ALA A 2 -22.85 77.60 -13.81
N ALA A 3 -22.79 76.98 -14.99
CA ALA A 3 -22.54 75.55 -15.15
C ALA A 3 -21.03 75.30 -15.15
N THR A 4 -20.54 74.54 -14.18
CA THR A 4 -19.15 74.07 -14.11
C THR A 4 -18.92 72.95 -15.13
N PRO A 5 -17.91 73.04 -16.00
CA PRO A 5 -17.61 71.95 -16.93
C PRO A 5 -16.98 70.77 -16.17
N LEU A 6 -17.61 69.60 -16.26
CA LEU A 6 -17.11 68.36 -15.70
C LEU A 6 -15.81 67.98 -16.43
N LYS A 7 -14.68 67.93 -15.70
CA LYS A 7 -13.38 67.53 -16.24
C LYS A 7 -13.40 66.04 -16.59
N LEU A 8 -13.67 65.72 -17.85
CA LEU A 8 -13.72 64.33 -18.37
C LEU A 8 -12.35 63.62 -18.28
N GLY A 9 -11.25 64.38 -18.27
CA GLY A 9 -9.88 63.85 -18.25
C GLY A 9 -9.46 63.13 -16.95
N SER A 10 -10.15 63.36 -15.83
CA SER A 10 -9.81 62.73 -14.54
C SER A 10 -10.34 61.31 -14.37
N TYR A 11 -11.29 60.87 -15.20
CA TYR A 11 -11.88 59.52 -15.10
C TYR A 11 -11.15 58.47 -15.95
N ALA A 12 -10.46 58.88 -17.01
CA ALA A 12 -9.67 57.97 -17.85
C ALA A 12 -8.50 57.33 -17.07
N GLY A 13 -7.82 58.11 -16.23
CA GLY A 13 -6.75 57.59 -15.37
C GLY A 13 -7.26 56.59 -14.31
N LEU A 14 -8.44 56.85 -13.75
CA LEU A 14 -9.09 55.95 -12.79
C LEU A 14 -9.56 54.65 -13.45
N ALA A 15 -10.08 54.71 -14.69
CA ALA A 15 -10.47 53.53 -15.45
C ALA A 15 -9.25 52.65 -15.80
N VAL A 16 -8.13 53.26 -16.23
CA VAL A 16 -6.87 52.52 -16.51
C VAL A 16 -6.28 51.92 -15.24
N ALA A 17 -6.32 52.63 -14.11
CA ALA A 17 -5.87 52.12 -12.82
C ALA A 17 -6.73 50.96 -12.32
N LEU A 18 -8.06 51.04 -12.47
CA LEU A 18 -8.98 49.95 -12.14
C LEU A 18 -8.80 48.74 -13.05
N PHE A 19 -8.57 48.97 -14.35
CA PHE A 19 -8.27 47.88 -15.30
C PHE A 19 -6.91 47.22 -14.99
N GLY A 20 -5.91 48.00 -14.60
CA GLY A 20 -4.60 47.51 -14.15
C GLY A 20 -4.62 46.75 -12.83
N LEU A 21 -5.45 47.18 -11.87
CA LEU A 21 -5.65 46.47 -10.60
C LEU A 21 -6.48 45.18 -10.79
N ALA A 22 -7.49 45.22 -11.66
CA ALA A 22 -8.27 44.05 -12.03
C ALA A 22 -7.41 43.02 -12.80
N SER A 23 -6.56 43.48 -13.73
CA SER A 23 -5.62 42.62 -14.44
C SER A 23 -4.55 42.06 -13.51
N TYR A 24 -4.02 42.83 -12.55
CA TYR A 24 -3.08 42.32 -11.56
C TYR A 24 -3.69 41.21 -10.67
N ARG A 25 -4.97 41.33 -10.31
CA ARG A 25 -5.67 40.24 -9.60
C ARG A 25 -6.00 39.04 -10.49
N PHE A 26 -6.28 39.27 -11.77
CA PHE A 26 -6.60 38.19 -12.71
C PHE A 26 -5.35 37.41 -13.15
N TYR A 27 -4.22 38.10 -13.35
CA TYR A 27 -2.94 37.50 -13.73
C TYR A 27 -2.08 37.08 -12.53
N GLY A 28 -2.21 37.74 -11.37
CA GLY A 28 -1.51 37.36 -10.14
C GLY A 28 -2.13 36.18 -9.39
N GLY A 29 -3.36 35.78 -9.75
CA GLY A 29 -4.08 34.64 -9.17
C GLY A 29 -4.01 33.35 -9.98
N GLN A 30 -3.45 33.36 -11.20
CA GLN A 30 -3.26 32.16 -12.00
C GLN A 30 -1.98 31.42 -11.57
N GLY A 31 -2.12 30.66 -10.48
CA GLY A 31 -1.43 29.40 -10.21
C GLY A 31 0.06 29.35 -10.52
N ALA A 32 0.89 29.97 -9.68
CA ALA A 32 2.23 29.45 -9.49
C ALA A 32 2.07 28.05 -8.88
N GLN A 33 2.18 27.01 -9.71
CA GLN A 33 2.30 25.65 -9.21
C GLN A 33 3.58 25.61 -8.36
N ASP A 34 3.46 25.15 -7.12
CA ASP A 34 4.63 24.88 -6.30
C ASP A 34 5.61 23.98 -7.09
N PRO A 35 6.93 24.20 -6.96
CA PRO A 35 7.90 23.34 -7.62
C PRO A 35 7.65 21.87 -7.21
N PRO A 36 7.85 20.91 -8.14
CA PRO A 36 7.55 19.52 -7.87
C PRO A 36 8.35 19.00 -6.68
N SER A 37 7.72 18.17 -5.85
CA SER A 37 8.39 17.57 -4.69
C SER A 37 9.53 16.64 -5.12
N LYS A 38 10.46 16.33 -4.21
CA LYS A 38 11.56 15.39 -4.51
C LYS A 38 11.02 14.03 -4.98
N GLU A 39 9.93 13.59 -4.38
CA GLU A 39 9.24 12.33 -4.70
C GLU A 39 8.60 12.40 -6.09
N GLN A 40 7.98 13.53 -6.45
CA GLN A 40 7.42 13.75 -7.79
C GLN A 40 8.50 13.68 -8.87
N VAL A 41 9.65 14.31 -8.63
CA VAL A 41 10.79 14.26 -9.54
C VAL A 41 11.31 12.83 -9.68
N LEU A 42 11.39 12.07 -8.58
CA LEU A 42 11.85 10.69 -8.59
C LEU A 42 10.92 9.77 -9.38
N VAL A 43 9.62 9.80 -9.06
CA VAL A 43 8.59 8.98 -9.73
C VAL A 43 8.52 9.34 -11.22
N GLY A 44 8.53 10.63 -11.56
CA GLY A 44 8.55 11.10 -12.95
C GLY A 44 9.78 10.62 -13.72
N SER A 45 10.96 10.67 -13.10
CA SER A 45 12.21 10.20 -13.71
C SER A 45 12.20 8.69 -13.97
N MET A 46 11.69 7.90 -13.02
CA MET A 46 11.52 6.46 -13.19
C MET A 46 10.52 6.13 -14.30
N ALA A 47 9.38 6.83 -14.33
CA ALA A 47 8.35 6.67 -15.34
C ALA A 47 8.86 7.03 -16.75
N GLN A 48 9.67 8.10 -16.86
CA GLN A 48 10.34 8.46 -18.11
C GLN A 48 11.33 7.39 -18.56
N GLY A 49 12.13 6.84 -17.63
CA GLY A 49 13.03 5.73 -17.92
C GLY A 49 12.29 4.50 -18.47
N LEU A 50 11.17 4.12 -17.84
CA LEU A 50 10.34 2.98 -18.27
C LEU A 50 9.67 3.17 -19.64
N SER A 51 9.29 4.42 -19.96
CA SER A 51 8.55 4.74 -21.19
C SER A 51 9.44 5.09 -22.38
N GLN A 52 10.68 5.56 -22.15
CA GLN A 52 11.55 6.07 -23.22
C GLN A 52 12.91 5.40 -23.31
N ALA A 53 13.48 4.97 -22.17
CA ALA A 53 14.85 4.44 -22.11
C ALA A 53 14.93 2.91 -21.98
N HIS A 54 13.82 2.26 -21.61
CA HIS A 54 13.77 0.81 -21.44
C HIS A 54 13.78 0.07 -22.78
N TYR A 55 14.50 -1.05 -22.87
CA TYR A 55 14.60 -1.87 -24.10
C TYR A 55 13.22 -2.34 -24.61
N GLN A 56 12.29 -2.54 -23.70
CA GLN A 56 10.88 -2.80 -23.99
C GLN A 56 10.02 -1.71 -23.34
N PRO A 57 9.84 -0.56 -24.00
CA PRO A 57 9.09 0.57 -23.46
C PRO A 57 7.69 0.16 -23.03
N GLN A 58 7.29 0.59 -21.83
CA GLN A 58 5.94 0.36 -21.34
C GLN A 58 5.07 1.58 -21.62
N ARG A 59 3.86 1.35 -22.11
CA ARG A 59 2.82 2.38 -22.17
C ARG A 59 2.26 2.57 -20.76
N LEU A 60 2.22 3.81 -20.29
CA LEU A 60 1.57 4.18 -19.03
C LEU A 60 0.08 4.43 -19.31
N ASP A 61 -0.69 3.35 -19.29
CA ASP A 61 -2.13 3.30 -19.52
C ASP A 61 -2.82 2.37 -18.50
N ASP A 62 -4.15 2.23 -18.58
CA ASP A 62 -4.93 1.36 -17.70
C ASP A 62 -4.43 -0.08 -17.62
N ASN A 63 -3.80 -0.61 -18.69
CA ASN A 63 -3.24 -1.96 -18.66
C ASN A 63 -1.98 -2.02 -17.81
N PHE A 64 -1.14 -0.97 -17.86
CA PHE A 64 -0.04 -0.82 -16.92
C PHE A 64 -0.55 -0.71 -15.49
N SER A 65 -1.56 0.12 -15.23
CA SER A 65 -2.19 0.26 -13.90
C SER A 65 -2.69 -1.06 -13.35
N ARG A 66 -3.42 -1.85 -14.15
CA ARG A 66 -3.88 -3.19 -13.75
C ARG A 66 -2.72 -4.10 -13.34
N ARG A 67 -1.66 -4.18 -14.15
CA ARG A 67 -0.48 -5.01 -13.84
C ARG A 67 0.24 -4.55 -12.57
N VAL A 68 0.41 -3.24 -12.40
CA VAL A 68 1.06 -2.68 -11.21
C VAL A 68 0.21 -2.91 -9.97
N TYR A 69 -1.11 -2.70 -10.05
CA TYR A 69 -2.05 -2.97 -8.96
C TYR A 69 -2.00 -4.42 -8.51
N GLU A 70 -2.09 -5.38 -9.44
CA GLU A 70 -2.04 -6.81 -9.12
C GLU A 70 -0.71 -7.21 -8.47
N LEU A 71 0.41 -6.72 -9.02
CA LEU A 71 1.74 -6.97 -8.47
C LEU A 71 1.89 -6.33 -7.08
N ALA A 72 1.42 -5.10 -6.92
CA ALA A 72 1.47 -4.38 -5.66
C ALA A 72 0.67 -5.11 -4.59
N LEU A 73 -0.58 -5.50 -4.87
CA LEU A 73 -1.42 -6.25 -3.94
C LEU A 73 -0.78 -7.59 -3.55
N LYS A 74 -0.21 -8.32 -4.53
CA LYS A 74 0.52 -9.57 -4.28
C LYS A 74 1.72 -9.37 -3.37
N ARG A 75 2.47 -8.28 -3.55
CA ARG A 75 3.65 -7.95 -2.72
C ARG A 75 3.27 -7.42 -1.35
N LEU A 76 2.14 -6.70 -1.27
CA LEU A 76 1.65 -6.09 -0.05
C LEU A 76 1.25 -7.13 0.99
N ASP A 77 0.56 -8.20 0.56
CA ASP A 77 0.15 -9.29 1.44
C ASP A 77 0.00 -10.62 0.68
N TYR A 78 1.13 -11.21 0.27
CA TYR A 78 1.18 -12.46 -0.50
C TYR A 78 0.44 -13.62 0.19
N ARG A 79 0.55 -13.71 1.52
CA ARG A 79 -0.07 -14.78 2.32
C ARG A 79 -1.51 -14.47 2.71
N ARG A 80 -2.01 -13.26 2.38
CA ARG A 80 -3.35 -12.76 2.70
C ARG A 80 -3.68 -12.85 4.19
N LYS A 81 -2.70 -12.54 5.04
CA LYS A 81 -2.79 -12.68 6.50
C LYS A 81 -3.08 -11.37 7.22
N PHE A 82 -2.92 -10.24 6.55
CA PHE A 82 -3.04 -8.92 7.15
C PHE A 82 -4.30 -8.22 6.66
N LEU A 83 -4.44 -8.04 5.35
CA LEU A 83 -5.53 -7.27 4.76
C LEU A 83 -6.87 -8.01 4.85
N LEU A 84 -7.95 -7.24 5.01
CA LEU A 84 -9.32 -7.71 4.88
C LEU A 84 -9.84 -7.46 3.47
N GLN A 85 -10.92 -8.14 3.05
CA GLN A 85 -11.58 -7.87 1.77
C GLN A 85 -11.99 -6.39 1.63
N ALA A 86 -12.42 -5.75 2.72
CA ALA A 86 -12.76 -4.33 2.74
C ALA A 86 -11.55 -3.41 2.45
N ASP A 87 -10.34 -3.82 2.82
CA ASP A 87 -9.11 -3.09 2.52
C ASP A 87 -8.78 -3.21 1.03
N VAL A 88 -8.88 -4.43 0.50
CA VAL A 88 -8.68 -4.70 -0.93
C VAL A 88 -9.68 -3.95 -1.79
N ALA A 89 -10.95 -3.87 -1.36
CA ALA A 89 -11.99 -3.10 -2.05
C ALA A 89 -11.71 -1.59 -2.06
N GLN A 90 -11.09 -1.03 -1.01
CA GLN A 90 -10.64 0.36 -1.01
C GLN A 90 -9.49 0.57 -2.00
N LEU A 91 -8.51 -0.34 -2.00
CA LEU A 91 -7.38 -0.30 -2.92
C LEU A 91 -7.79 -0.49 -4.37
N ALA A 92 -8.81 -1.30 -4.64
CA ALA A 92 -9.32 -1.59 -5.98
C ALA A 92 -9.81 -0.35 -6.73
N LYS A 93 -10.14 0.74 -6.03
CA LYS A 93 -10.49 2.03 -6.64
C LYS A 93 -9.36 2.61 -7.51
N TYR A 94 -8.12 2.22 -7.23
CA TYR A 94 -6.93 2.68 -7.93
C TYR A 94 -6.48 1.73 -9.04
N GLN A 95 -7.20 0.63 -9.28
CA GLN A 95 -6.79 -0.42 -10.22
C GLN A 95 -6.47 0.13 -11.62
N LEU A 96 -7.13 1.23 -12.01
CA LEU A 96 -6.94 1.90 -13.31
C LEU A 96 -6.31 3.29 -13.21
N ASP A 97 -5.99 3.81 -12.02
CA ASP A 97 -5.57 5.21 -11.83
C ASP A 97 -4.06 5.35 -11.53
N ILE A 98 -3.33 4.25 -11.29
CA ILE A 98 -1.90 4.30 -10.92
C ILE A 98 -1.02 4.98 -12.00
N ASP A 99 -1.32 4.78 -13.29
CA ASP A 99 -0.63 5.45 -14.38
C ASP A 99 -0.90 6.95 -14.40
N ASP A 100 -2.13 7.35 -14.07
CA ASP A 100 -2.48 8.76 -13.96
C ASP A 100 -1.91 9.40 -12.69
N GLU A 101 -1.88 8.69 -11.55
CA GLU A 101 -1.12 9.12 -10.37
C GLU A 101 0.36 9.34 -10.73
N THR A 102 0.96 8.41 -11.48
CA THR A 102 2.36 8.51 -11.93
C THR A 102 2.59 9.73 -12.82
N LYS A 103 1.68 10.02 -13.76
CA LYS A 103 1.76 11.21 -14.63
C LYS A 103 1.55 12.52 -13.87
N ARG A 104 0.61 12.53 -12.92
CA ARG A 104 0.32 13.70 -12.06
C ARG A 104 1.37 13.90 -10.97
N GLY A 105 2.20 12.89 -10.69
CA GLY A 105 3.11 12.90 -9.55
C GLY A 105 2.38 12.78 -8.20
N THR A 106 1.20 12.17 -8.19
CA THR A 106 0.48 11.84 -6.96
C THR A 106 0.74 10.38 -6.56
N ARG A 107 0.26 9.94 -5.39
CA ARG A 107 0.65 8.64 -4.80
C ARG A 107 -0.40 8.08 -3.84
N GLU A 108 -1.66 8.39 -4.07
CA GLU A 108 -2.76 8.07 -3.17
C GLU A 108 -2.90 6.56 -2.97
N PHE A 109 -2.68 5.73 -4.00
CA PHE A 109 -2.60 4.28 -3.86
C PHE A 109 -1.50 3.84 -2.87
N LEU A 110 -0.31 4.43 -2.98
CA LEU A 110 0.83 4.10 -2.11
C LEU A 110 0.58 4.53 -0.67
N ASP A 111 0.05 5.74 -0.48
CA ASP A 111 -0.28 6.27 0.85
C ASP A 111 -1.38 5.43 1.53
N LEU A 112 -2.42 5.05 0.78
CA LEU A 112 -3.49 4.19 1.27
C LEU A 112 -2.98 2.79 1.65
N SER A 113 -2.23 2.13 0.75
CA SER A 113 -1.70 0.79 1.00
C SER A 113 -0.73 0.75 2.19
N THR A 114 0.14 1.76 2.32
CA THR A 114 1.05 1.90 3.45
C THR A 114 0.30 2.07 4.76
N ARG A 115 -0.70 2.97 4.79
CA ARG A 115 -1.51 3.20 5.99
C ARG A 115 -2.29 1.95 6.42
N LEU A 116 -2.95 1.28 5.47
CA LEU A 116 -3.68 0.05 5.75
C LEU A 116 -2.75 -1.03 6.30
N MET A 117 -1.56 -1.22 5.71
CA MET A 117 -0.62 -2.22 6.21
C MET A 117 -0.06 -1.88 7.59
N ALA A 118 0.24 -0.62 7.88
CA ALA A 118 0.65 -0.21 9.22
C ALA A 118 -0.43 -0.54 10.26
N GLU A 119 -1.69 -0.20 9.96
CA GLU A 119 -2.83 -0.50 10.83
C GLU A 119 -3.01 -2.03 11.02
N ARG A 120 -3.02 -2.80 9.93
CA ARG A 120 -3.23 -4.26 9.99
C ARG A 120 -2.08 -4.97 10.68
N THR A 121 -0.85 -4.50 10.53
CA THR A 121 0.32 -5.07 11.22
C THR A 121 0.17 -4.94 12.74
N GLN A 122 -0.22 -3.75 13.23
CA GLN A 122 -0.43 -3.53 14.66
C GLN A 122 -1.55 -4.43 15.21
N GLN A 123 -2.67 -4.54 14.49
CA GLN A 123 -3.80 -5.40 14.88
C GLN A 123 -3.42 -6.88 14.90
N VAL A 124 -2.70 -7.34 13.88
CA VAL A 124 -2.25 -8.73 13.78
C VAL A 124 -1.22 -9.05 14.86
N GLN A 125 -0.30 -8.14 15.16
CA GLN A 125 0.65 -8.33 16.25
C GLN A 125 -0.06 -8.54 17.59
N ALA A 126 -1.02 -7.67 17.93
CA ALA A 126 -1.81 -7.82 19.15
C ALA A 126 -2.58 -9.15 19.18
N LEU A 127 -3.21 -9.52 18.06
CA LEU A 127 -3.93 -10.79 17.90
C LEU A 127 -3.01 -12.00 18.12
N VAL A 128 -1.82 -12.01 17.52
CA VAL A 128 -0.87 -13.12 17.66
C VAL A 128 -0.41 -13.26 19.12
N HIS A 129 -0.10 -12.16 19.80
CA HIS A 129 0.22 -12.18 21.22
C HIS A 129 -0.93 -12.75 22.07
N GLU A 130 -2.16 -12.35 21.78
CA GLU A 130 -3.34 -12.87 22.47
C GLU A 130 -3.52 -14.38 22.25
N LEU A 131 -3.40 -14.85 21.00
CA LEU A 131 -3.55 -16.26 20.66
C LEU A 131 -2.47 -17.15 21.30
N LEU A 132 -1.22 -16.66 21.36
CA LEU A 132 -0.10 -17.39 21.96
C LEU A 132 -0.08 -17.34 23.49
N ALA A 133 -0.88 -16.49 24.12
CA ALA A 133 -1.01 -16.44 25.58
C ALA A 133 -1.76 -17.66 26.15
N GLN A 134 -2.45 -18.42 25.31
CA GLN A 134 -3.16 -19.64 25.68
C GLN A 134 -2.56 -20.86 24.97
N PRO A 135 -2.48 -22.02 25.64
CA PRO A 135 -2.01 -23.24 24.99
C PRO A 135 -2.99 -23.68 23.90
N PHE A 136 -2.46 -24.20 22.80
CA PHE A 136 -3.28 -24.85 21.77
C PHE A 136 -3.67 -26.27 22.22
N THR A 137 -4.92 -26.66 21.97
CA THR A 137 -5.36 -28.06 22.06
C THR A 137 -5.25 -28.71 20.68
N PHE A 138 -4.96 -30.02 20.62
CA PHE A 138 -4.72 -30.78 19.39
C PHE A 138 -5.64 -32.00 19.26
N ASP A 139 -6.83 -31.89 19.85
CA ASP A 139 -7.86 -32.93 19.96
C ASP A 139 -8.87 -32.91 18.81
N ALA A 140 -8.92 -31.82 18.04
CA ALA A 140 -9.81 -31.67 16.89
C ALA A 140 -9.09 -31.89 15.55
N ASP A 141 -9.79 -32.55 14.62
CA ASP A 141 -9.38 -32.66 13.21
C ASP A 141 -9.62 -31.35 12.47
N GLU A 142 -8.52 -30.67 12.12
CA GLU A 142 -8.57 -29.38 11.45
C GLU A 142 -7.66 -29.34 10.23
N THR A 143 -8.10 -28.63 9.18
CA THR A 143 -7.30 -28.43 7.97
C THR A 143 -6.87 -26.97 7.82
N ILE A 144 -5.68 -26.77 7.26
CA ILE A 144 -5.15 -25.46 6.86
C ILE A 144 -4.83 -25.45 5.37
N GLN A 145 -5.16 -24.35 4.69
CA GLN A 145 -4.74 -24.13 3.30
C GLN A 145 -3.32 -23.53 3.30
N THR A 146 -2.38 -24.25 2.71
CA THR A 146 -0.97 -23.80 2.57
C THR A 146 -0.69 -23.16 1.21
N ASP A 147 -1.57 -23.36 0.24
CA ASP A 147 -1.57 -22.66 -1.05
C ASP A 147 -2.27 -21.29 -0.89
N TYR A 148 -1.47 -20.27 -0.60
CA TYR A 148 -1.95 -18.91 -0.37
C TYR A 148 -2.57 -18.28 -1.62
N GLU A 149 -2.19 -18.72 -2.83
CA GLU A 149 -2.76 -18.18 -4.06
C GLU A 149 -4.24 -18.57 -4.23
N LYS A 150 -4.64 -19.71 -3.65
CA LYS A 150 -6.04 -20.19 -3.61
C LYS A 150 -6.87 -19.63 -2.45
N THR A 151 -6.25 -18.91 -1.52
CA THR A 151 -6.94 -18.42 -0.32
C THR A 151 -7.57 -17.06 -0.60
N ALA A 152 -8.83 -16.79 -0.24
CA ALA A 152 -9.39 -15.44 -0.32
C ALA A 152 -8.82 -14.56 0.81
N PHE A 153 -8.78 -13.24 0.61
CA PHE A 153 -8.58 -12.34 1.75
C PHE A 153 -9.72 -12.57 2.76
N PRO A 154 -9.46 -12.54 4.08
CA PRO A 154 -10.50 -12.71 5.09
C PRO A 154 -11.58 -11.64 4.95
N ALA A 155 -12.84 -12.04 4.97
CA ALA A 155 -13.99 -11.15 4.87
C ALA A 155 -14.18 -10.31 6.14
N SER A 156 -13.67 -10.76 7.29
CA SER A 156 -13.83 -10.10 8.58
C SER A 156 -12.63 -10.30 9.51
N VAL A 157 -12.60 -9.51 10.59
CA VAL A 157 -11.62 -9.67 11.67
C VAL A 157 -11.73 -11.06 12.33
N ALA A 158 -12.95 -11.59 12.49
CA ALA A 158 -13.18 -12.91 13.07
C ALA A 158 -12.61 -14.02 12.19
N GLU A 159 -12.80 -13.92 10.87
CA GLU A 159 -12.22 -14.88 9.93
C GLU A 159 -10.68 -14.78 9.92
N ARG A 160 -10.12 -13.57 9.92
CA ARG A 160 -8.66 -13.37 10.02
C ARG A 160 -8.11 -13.97 11.31
N ARG A 161 -8.81 -13.80 12.45
CA ARG A 161 -8.46 -14.43 13.73
C ARG A 161 -8.40 -15.93 13.61
N GLU A 162 -9.41 -16.54 13.01
CA GLU A 162 -9.47 -18.00 12.84
C GLU A 162 -8.34 -18.52 11.93
N GLN A 163 -8.05 -17.81 10.84
CA GLN A 163 -6.92 -18.13 9.96
C GLN A 163 -5.57 -18.02 10.68
N TRP A 164 -5.38 -17.06 11.58
CA TRP A 164 -4.18 -16.94 12.42
C TRP A 164 -4.10 -18.03 13.48
N ARG A 165 -5.22 -18.35 14.15
CA ARG A 165 -5.26 -19.44 15.14
C ARG A 165 -4.82 -20.76 14.50
N LYS A 166 -5.39 -21.12 13.35
CA LYS A 166 -5.01 -22.33 12.61
C LYS A 166 -3.54 -22.31 12.18
N GLN A 167 -3.05 -21.17 11.70
CA GLN A 167 -1.65 -21.01 11.30
C GLN A 167 -0.69 -21.25 12.46
N LEU A 168 -0.90 -20.57 13.59
CA LEU A 168 -0.04 -20.69 14.77
C LEU A 168 -0.10 -22.09 15.38
N LYS A 169 -1.29 -22.71 15.41
CA LYS A 169 -1.46 -24.10 15.82
C LYS A 169 -0.67 -25.06 14.93
N TYR A 170 -0.73 -24.88 13.61
CA TYR A 170 0.05 -25.66 12.65
C TYR A 170 1.56 -25.46 12.83
N GLU A 171 2.03 -24.23 12.97
CA GLU A 171 3.44 -23.92 13.20
C GLU A 171 3.97 -24.52 14.50
N THR A 172 3.13 -24.54 15.55
CA THR A 172 3.44 -25.20 16.82
C THR A 172 3.60 -26.71 16.63
N LEU A 173 2.69 -27.37 15.92
CA LEU A 173 2.82 -28.80 15.60
C LEU A 173 4.08 -29.11 14.79
N ALA A 174 4.36 -28.32 13.76
CA ALA A 174 5.54 -28.49 12.92
C ALA A 174 6.82 -28.37 13.76
N ARG A 175 6.87 -27.41 14.68
CA ARG A 175 8.03 -27.25 15.58
C ARG A 175 8.17 -28.40 16.57
N VAL A 176 7.07 -28.88 17.13
CA VAL A 176 7.10 -30.05 18.04
C VAL A 176 7.57 -31.30 17.32
N ALA A 177 7.08 -31.55 16.10
CA ALA A 177 7.49 -32.69 15.28
C ALA A 177 9.00 -32.65 14.99
N GLU A 178 9.54 -31.48 14.63
CA GLU A 178 10.98 -31.29 14.42
C GLU A 178 11.80 -31.63 15.69
N LEU A 179 11.34 -31.18 16.86
CA LEU A 179 12.01 -31.46 18.14
C LEU A 179 12.01 -32.95 18.50
N LEU A 180 10.93 -33.68 18.21
CA LEU A 180 10.85 -35.12 18.42
C LEU A 180 11.81 -35.86 17.49
N ASP A 181 11.84 -35.50 16.21
CA ASP A 181 12.77 -36.07 15.22
C ASP A 181 14.25 -35.84 15.63
N GLU A 182 14.56 -34.66 16.17
CA GLU A 182 15.90 -34.36 16.70
C GLU A 182 16.25 -35.24 17.91
N GLN A 183 15.31 -35.43 18.83
CA GLN A 183 15.49 -36.27 20.01
C GLN A 183 15.77 -37.71 19.60
N ASP A 184 14.97 -38.29 18.70
CA ASP A 184 15.14 -39.66 18.22
C ASP A 184 16.50 -39.87 17.55
N LYS A 185 16.94 -38.92 16.71
CA LYS A 185 18.27 -38.96 16.09
C LYS A 185 19.41 -38.91 17.11
N ARG A 186 19.26 -38.13 18.20
CA ARG A 186 20.25 -38.08 19.29
C ARG A 186 20.30 -39.41 20.03
N HIS A 187 19.15 -39.97 20.38
CA HIS A 187 19.07 -41.28 21.04
C HIS A 187 19.63 -42.41 20.16
N ALA A 188 19.46 -42.36 18.84
CA ALA A 188 20.06 -43.33 17.93
C ALA A 188 21.59 -43.21 17.79
N ARG A 189 22.15 -42.00 17.93
CA ARG A 189 23.61 -41.74 17.82
C ARG A 189 24.37 -42.03 19.12
N ALA A 190 23.77 -41.78 20.28
CA ALA A 190 24.38 -42.02 21.58
C ALA A 190 24.93 -43.45 21.80
N PRO A 191 24.21 -44.55 21.47
CA PRO A 191 24.71 -45.92 21.64
C PRO A 191 25.84 -46.29 20.67
N LEU A 192 25.95 -45.63 19.51
CA LEU A 192 27.03 -45.87 18.55
C LEU A 192 28.35 -45.21 18.96
N ALA A 193 28.30 -44.14 19.75
CA ALA A 193 29.48 -43.45 20.27
C ALA A 193 30.12 -44.20 21.45
N SER A 194 29.32 -44.89 22.28
CA SER A 194 29.82 -45.68 23.43
C SER A 194 30.49 -47.01 23.04
N LEU A 195 30.42 -47.43 21.77
CA LEU A 195 31.00 -48.68 21.27
C LEU A 195 32.38 -48.49 20.59
N ARG A 196 32.94 -47.28 20.63
CA ARG A 196 34.28 -46.96 20.12
C ARG A 196 35.25 -46.63 21.26
N HIS A 197 35.53 -47.60 22.14
CA HIS A 197 36.66 -47.55 23.08
C HIS A 197 37.23 -48.95 23.26
#